data_AF-R0EEG9-F1
#
_entry.id   AF-R0EEG9-F1
#
_cell.length_a   1.000
_cell.length_b   1.000
_cell.length_c   1.000
_cell.angle_alpha   90.00
_cell.angle_beta   90.00
_cell.angle_gamma   90.00
#
_symmetry.space_group_name_H-M   'P 1'
#
loop_
_entity.id
_entity.type
_entity.pdbx_description
1 polymer ?
#
loop_
_entity_poly.entity_id
_entity_poly.type
_entity_poly.pdbx_seq_one_letter_code
_entity_poly.pdbx_strand_id
1 'polypeptide(L)'
;MRLVVGPVTAVERLLAAAPIDHVLTLVSPDAEISSIAVPHTVLRFNDISKPRPGLVAPDAAILATLFDLPHELAADATLLIHCHAGVSRSTAAAYVLACAHGSPGEEGAWAARLRQASPEATPNALMIALADQALARGGAMVRAIAGIGRGVDCHEGSVFEWTLD
;
A
#
# COMPACT_ATOMS: atom_id res chain seq x y z
N MET A 1 -1.77 13.52 -7.08
CA MET A 1 -0.79 13.00 -6.10
C MET A 1 0.05 11.91 -6.75
N ARG A 2 1.34 11.81 -6.41
CA ARG A 2 2.23 10.72 -6.87
C ARG A 2 2.49 9.73 -5.74
N LEU A 3 2.37 8.44 -6.03
CA LEU A 3 2.72 7.35 -5.13
C LEU A 3 4.00 6.70 -5.61
N VAL A 4 4.99 6.54 -4.74
CA VAL A 4 6.20 5.74 -4.98
C VAL A 4 6.13 4.54 -4.05
N VAL A 5 6.23 3.32 -4.56
CA VAL A 5 5.97 2.10 -3.79
C VAL A 5 7.16 1.16 -3.86
N GLY A 6 7.60 0.60 -2.73
CA GLY A 6 8.75 -0.31 -2.74
C GLY A 6 9.08 -1.02 -1.43
N PRO A 7 10.21 -1.76 -1.40
CA PRO A 7 10.75 -2.39 -0.21
C PRO A 7 11.48 -1.38 0.69
N VAL A 8 11.71 -1.76 1.94
CA VAL A 8 12.43 -0.91 2.92
C VAL A 8 13.86 -0.62 2.48
N THR A 9 14.50 -1.56 1.79
CA THR A 9 15.85 -1.45 1.22
C THR A 9 15.99 -0.33 0.20
N ALA A 10 14.88 0.10 -0.42
CA ALA A 10 14.88 1.18 -1.41
C ALA A 10 14.69 2.57 -0.80
N VAL A 11 14.23 2.67 0.45
CA VAL A 11 13.77 3.94 1.07
C VAL A 11 14.85 5.01 1.06
N GLU A 12 16.06 4.68 1.56
CA GLU A 12 17.17 5.65 1.63
C GLU A 12 17.54 6.20 0.26
N ARG A 13 17.68 5.31 -0.74
CA ARG A 13 17.99 5.69 -2.11
C ARG A 13 16.89 6.57 -2.72
N LEU A 14 15.62 6.27 -2.45
CA LEU A 14 14.49 7.03 -2.99
C LEU A 14 14.39 8.43 -2.37
N LEU A 15 14.59 8.54 -1.06
CA LEU A 15 14.67 9.83 -0.35
C LEU A 15 15.84 10.69 -0.86
N ALA A 16 16.95 10.07 -1.27
CA ALA A 16 18.09 10.78 -1.83
C ALA A 16 17.90 11.17 -3.32
N ALA A 17 17.04 10.47 -4.06
CA ALA A 17 16.92 10.64 -5.51
C ALA A 17 15.93 11.73 -5.93
N ALA A 18 14.85 11.93 -5.17
CA ALA A 18 13.80 12.89 -5.51
C ALA A 18 13.10 13.43 -4.26
N PRO A 19 12.47 14.62 -4.33
CA PRO A 19 11.62 15.11 -3.25
C PRO A 19 10.48 14.14 -2.93
N ILE A 20 10.41 13.75 -1.66
CA ILE A 20 9.33 12.97 -1.06
C ILE A 20 8.71 13.84 0.03
N ASP A 21 7.41 14.11 -0.09
CA ASP A 21 6.70 14.99 0.84
C ASP A 21 6.28 14.24 2.11
N HIS A 22 6.01 12.94 1.98
CA HIS A 22 5.62 12.09 3.12
C HIS A 22 5.99 10.63 2.90
N VAL A 23 6.25 9.90 3.99
CA VAL A 23 6.52 8.45 3.97
C VAL A 23 5.45 7.67 4.75
N LEU A 24 4.78 6.74 4.08
CA LEU A 24 3.91 5.75 4.71
C LEU A 24 4.68 4.45 4.93
N THR A 25 4.95 4.15 6.20
CA THR A 25 5.69 2.97 6.65
C THR A 25 4.72 1.88 7.13
N LEU A 26 4.64 0.74 6.44
CA LEU A 26 3.85 -0.42 6.89
C LEU A 26 4.78 -1.53 7.40
N VAL A 27 4.77 -1.78 8.71
CA VAL A 27 5.72 -2.67 9.36
C VAL A 27 5.07 -3.63 10.34
N SER A 28 5.77 -4.70 10.68
CA SER A 28 5.32 -5.64 11.72
C SER A 28 5.37 -4.96 13.09
N PRO A 29 4.55 -5.38 14.07
CA PRO A 29 4.42 -4.70 15.36
C PRO A 29 5.76 -4.38 16.04
N ASP A 30 6.66 -5.36 16.09
CA ASP A 30 7.95 -5.26 16.79
C ASP A 30 9.11 -4.83 15.90
N ALA A 31 8.85 -4.47 14.63
CA ALA A 31 9.91 -4.07 13.73
C ALA A 31 10.45 -2.68 14.09
N GLU A 32 11.78 -2.57 14.13
CA GLU A 32 12.47 -1.30 14.20
C GLU A 32 12.29 -0.51 12.91
N ILE A 33 12.25 0.82 13.03
CA ILE A 33 12.13 1.74 11.90
C ILE A 33 13.35 2.64 11.94
N SER A 34 14.08 2.70 10.83
CA SER A 34 15.18 3.65 10.66
C SER A 34 14.67 5.09 10.78
N SER A 35 15.50 6.00 11.30
CA SER A 35 15.13 7.42 11.35
C SER A 35 14.86 7.95 9.94
N ILE A 36 13.67 8.53 9.74
CA ILE A 36 13.25 9.19 8.50
C ILE A 36 13.16 10.70 8.77
N ALA A 37 13.90 11.50 8.01
CA ALA A 37 13.98 12.96 8.21
C ALA A 37 12.79 13.73 7.60
N VAL A 38 11.96 13.06 6.80
CA VAL A 38 10.73 13.63 6.22
C VAL A 38 9.50 13.25 7.06
N PRO A 39 8.39 14.00 6.96
CA PRO A 39 7.12 13.62 7.57
C PRO A 39 6.76 12.17 7.26
N HIS A 40 6.30 11.43 8.26
CA HIS A 40 5.99 10.01 8.08
C HIS A 40 4.84 9.53 8.97
N THR A 41 4.09 8.57 8.44
CA THR A 41 3.02 7.85 9.13
C THR A 41 3.41 6.39 9.22
N VAL A 42 3.24 5.79 10.40
CA VAL A 42 3.58 4.38 10.64
C VAL A 42 2.31 3.58 10.93
N LEU A 43 2.09 2.53 10.15
CA LEU A 43 1.05 1.53 10.38
C LEU A 43 1.69 0.21 10.82
N ARG A 44 1.33 -0.26 12.02
CA ARG A 44 1.93 -1.46 12.65
C ARG A 44 0.95 -2.63 12.68
N PHE A 45 1.20 -3.64 11.84
CA PHE A 45 0.43 -4.89 11.81
C PHE A 45 1.18 -6.00 11.07
N ASN A 46 0.86 -7.26 11.39
CA ASN A 46 1.45 -8.42 10.74
C ASN A 46 0.93 -8.59 9.31
N ASP A 47 1.80 -9.05 8.41
CA ASP A 47 1.45 -9.33 7.03
C ASP A 47 0.70 -10.67 6.89
N ILE A 48 -0.58 -10.65 7.25
CA ILE A 48 -1.44 -11.84 7.26
C ILE A 48 -2.65 -11.66 6.37
N SER A 49 -3.04 -12.73 5.68
CA SER A 49 -4.22 -12.73 4.80
C SER A 49 -5.54 -13.03 5.53
N LYS A 50 -5.47 -13.49 6.78
CA LYS A 50 -6.62 -13.76 7.67
C LYS A 50 -6.19 -13.54 9.12
N PRO A 51 -7.09 -13.11 10.03
CA PRO A 51 -6.77 -13.00 11.45
C PRO A 51 -6.28 -14.34 12.03
N ARG A 52 -5.27 -14.27 12.90
CA ARG A 52 -4.69 -15.44 13.58
C ARG A 52 -4.39 -15.10 15.04
N PRO A 53 -4.62 -16.02 15.99
CA PRO A 53 -4.26 -15.80 17.39
C PRO A 53 -2.79 -15.40 17.55
N GLY A 54 -2.54 -14.38 18.39
CA GLY A 54 -1.18 -13.89 18.67
C GLY A 54 -0.57 -12.99 17.60
N LEU A 55 -1.28 -12.71 16.49
CA LEU A 55 -0.83 -11.77 15.46
C LEU A 55 -1.75 -10.55 15.40
N VAL A 56 -1.17 -9.37 15.19
CA VAL A 56 -1.89 -8.11 15.01
C VAL A 56 -2.35 -8.02 13.57
N ALA A 57 -3.67 -8.02 13.35
CA ALA A 57 -4.29 -7.81 12.06
C ALA A 57 -4.39 -6.30 11.73
N PRO A 58 -4.47 -5.91 10.44
CA PRO A 58 -4.99 -4.59 10.11
C PRO A 58 -6.45 -4.48 10.58
N ASP A 59 -6.87 -3.28 10.94
CA ASP A 59 -8.21 -2.99 11.45
C ASP A 59 -8.78 -1.68 10.88
N ALA A 60 -10.00 -1.32 11.30
CA ALA A 60 -10.68 -0.12 10.81
C ALA A 60 -9.92 1.18 11.14
N ALA A 61 -9.16 1.24 12.24
CA ALA A 61 -8.38 2.42 12.59
C ALA A 61 -7.19 2.58 11.62
N ILE A 62 -6.52 1.48 11.28
CA ILE A 62 -5.47 1.46 10.24
C ILE A 62 -6.03 1.94 8.89
N LEU A 63 -7.22 1.48 8.50
CA LEU A 63 -7.84 1.93 7.25
C LEU A 63 -8.23 3.40 7.29
N ALA A 64 -8.77 3.89 8.41
CA ALA A 64 -9.08 5.31 8.59
C ALA A 64 -7.83 6.19 8.42
N THR A 65 -6.73 5.86 9.11
CA THR A 65 -5.45 6.58 8.94
C THR A 65 -4.95 6.55 7.50
N LEU A 66 -5.12 5.43 6.79
CA LEU A 66 -4.74 5.35 5.38
C LEU A 66 -5.60 6.27 4.50
N PHE A 67 -6.91 6.35 4.76
CA PHE A 67 -7.82 7.21 4.00
C PHE A 67 -7.66 8.69 4.32
N ASP A 68 -7.31 9.03 5.56
CA ASP A 68 -7.12 10.41 6.00
C ASP A 68 -5.81 11.00 5.46
N LEU A 69 -4.76 10.18 5.32
CA LEU A 69 -3.42 10.63 4.94
C LEU A 69 -3.39 11.49 3.65
N PRO A 70 -4.03 11.12 2.52
CA PRO A 70 -4.04 11.98 1.34
C PRO A 70 -4.67 13.36 1.54
N HIS A 71 -5.60 13.51 2.49
CA HIS A 71 -6.26 14.78 2.80
C HIS A 71 -5.37 15.73 3.61
N GLU A 72 -4.32 15.20 4.23
CA GLU A 72 -3.30 15.98 4.96
C GLU A 72 -2.18 16.50 4.04
N LEU A 73 -2.13 16.03 2.79
CA LEU A 73 -1.07 16.33 1.84
C LEU A 73 -1.53 17.31 0.74
N ALA A 74 -0.57 17.98 0.12
CA ALA A 74 -0.83 18.77 -1.08
C ALA A 74 -1.30 17.86 -2.23
N ALA A 75 -2.13 18.40 -3.13
CA ALA A 75 -2.70 17.62 -4.24
C ALA A 75 -1.64 17.02 -5.18
N ASP A 76 -0.49 17.68 -5.32
CA ASP A 76 0.67 17.27 -6.12
C ASP A 76 1.77 16.58 -5.30
N ALA A 77 1.53 16.30 -4.02
CA ALA A 77 2.50 15.66 -3.13
C ALA A 77 2.94 14.27 -3.65
N THR A 78 4.15 13.90 -3.26
CA THR A 78 4.76 12.60 -3.47
C THR A 78 4.78 11.80 -2.17
N LEU A 79 3.97 10.74 -2.13
CA LEU A 79 3.90 9.81 -1.02
C LEU A 79 4.74 8.56 -1.31
N LEU A 80 5.80 8.33 -0.52
CA LEU A 80 6.55 7.08 -0.55
C LEU A 80 5.89 6.05 0.38
N ILE A 81 5.43 4.93 -0.17
CA ILE A 81 4.79 3.83 0.55
C ILE A 81 5.74 2.63 0.56
N HIS A 82 6.12 2.16 1.74
CA HIS A 82 6.97 0.98 1.82
C HIS A 82 6.52 -0.01 2.89
N CYS A 83 6.94 -1.25 2.70
CA CYS A 83 6.92 -2.28 3.74
C CYS A 83 8.24 -3.05 3.70
N HIS A 84 8.33 -4.20 4.34
CA HIS A 84 9.57 -4.98 4.35
C HIS A 84 10.02 -5.37 2.93
N ALA A 85 9.23 -6.19 2.22
CA ALA A 85 9.61 -6.71 0.91
C ALA A 85 9.04 -5.92 -0.27
N GLY A 86 8.18 -4.91 -0.06
CA GLY A 86 7.55 -4.18 -1.17
C GLY A 86 6.52 -4.99 -1.98
N VAL A 87 6.02 -6.12 -1.45
CA VAL A 87 5.19 -7.08 -2.21
C VAL A 87 3.71 -7.09 -1.80
N SER A 88 3.42 -7.00 -0.50
CA SER A 88 2.08 -7.27 0.05
C SER A 88 1.41 -6.06 0.71
N ARG A 89 1.95 -5.57 1.83
CA ARG A 89 1.35 -4.42 2.56
C ARG A 89 1.41 -3.10 1.79
N SER A 90 2.56 -2.74 1.22
CA SER A 90 2.73 -1.47 0.49
C SER A 90 1.94 -1.45 -0.83
N THR A 91 1.91 -2.58 -1.54
CA THR A 91 1.12 -2.73 -2.77
C THR A 91 -0.38 -2.70 -2.48
N ALA A 92 -0.83 -3.31 -1.37
CA ALA A 92 -2.20 -3.17 -0.90
C ALA A 92 -2.54 -1.73 -0.54
N ALA A 93 -1.70 -1.04 0.23
CA ALA A 93 -1.91 0.36 0.58
C ALA A 93 -2.03 1.25 -0.66
N ALA A 94 -1.11 1.10 -1.63
CA ALA A 94 -1.16 1.84 -2.88
C ALA A 94 -2.45 1.57 -3.67
N TYR A 95 -2.86 0.32 -3.79
CA TYR A 95 -4.10 -0.06 -4.48
C TYR A 95 -5.35 0.48 -3.77
N VAL A 96 -5.37 0.45 -2.43
CA VAL A 96 -6.46 0.99 -1.63
C VAL A 96 -6.59 2.51 -1.83
N LEU A 97 -5.47 3.24 -1.80
CA LEU A 97 -5.45 4.68 -2.07
C LEU A 97 -5.93 5.00 -3.49
N ALA A 98 -5.49 4.23 -4.48
CA ALA A 98 -5.95 4.40 -5.87
C ALA A 98 -7.46 4.16 -6.01
N CYS A 99 -8.00 3.13 -5.34
CA CYS A 99 -9.44 2.87 -5.33
C CYS A 99 -10.24 3.91 -4.53
N ALA A 100 -9.65 4.52 -3.50
CA ALA A 100 -10.29 5.58 -2.72
C ALA A 100 -10.34 6.90 -3.51
N HIS A 101 -9.32 7.18 -4.31
CA HIS A 101 -9.26 8.34 -5.22
C HIS A 101 -10.18 8.17 -6.44
N GLY A 102 -10.23 6.96 -7.00
CA GLY A 102 -11.04 6.64 -8.20
C GLY A 102 -12.53 6.44 -7.95
N SER A 103 -13.28 6.33 -9.04
CA SER A 103 -14.71 6.04 -9.02
C SER A 103 -14.99 4.54 -8.86
N PRO A 104 -16.13 4.15 -8.26
CA PRO A 104 -16.54 2.75 -8.25
C PRO A 104 -16.61 2.17 -9.67
N GLY A 105 -16.07 0.98 -9.87
CA GLY A 105 -15.97 0.32 -11.18
C GLY A 105 -14.54 0.31 -11.77
N GLU A 106 -13.62 1.09 -11.21
CA GLU A 106 -12.23 1.17 -11.66
C GLU A 106 -11.30 0.16 -10.94
N GLU A 107 -11.81 -0.62 -9.98
CA GLU A 107 -11.02 -1.53 -9.14
C GLU A 107 -10.21 -2.54 -9.95
N GLY A 108 -10.80 -3.06 -11.04
CA GLY A 108 -10.14 -3.97 -11.97
C GLY A 108 -9.04 -3.31 -12.78
N ALA A 109 -9.24 -2.06 -13.21
CA ALA A 109 -8.25 -1.30 -13.95
C ALA A 109 -7.04 -0.98 -13.06
N TRP A 110 -7.26 -0.56 -11.82
CA TRP A 110 -6.19 -0.36 -10.84
C TRP A 110 -5.43 -1.64 -10.51
N ALA A 111 -6.11 -2.78 -10.39
CA ALA A 111 -5.46 -4.06 -10.14
C ALA A 111 -4.59 -4.49 -11.34
N ALA A 112 -5.10 -4.33 -12.57
CA ALA A 112 -4.33 -4.60 -13.78
C ALA A 112 -3.10 -3.69 -13.89
N ARG A 113 -3.26 -2.38 -13.62
CA ARG A 113 -2.15 -1.42 -13.58
C ARG A 113 -1.12 -1.78 -12.51
N LEU A 114 -1.56 -2.37 -11.39
CA LEU A 114 -0.67 -2.83 -10.32
C LEU A 114 0.19 -3.99 -10.78
N ARG A 115 -0.44 -5.00 -11.39
CA ARG A 115 0.28 -6.16 -11.93
C ARG A 115 1.28 -5.75 -13.01
N GLN A 116 0.93 -4.79 -13.86
CA GLN A 116 1.83 -4.26 -14.89
C GLN A 116 3.03 -3.51 -14.29
N ALA A 117 2.79 -2.72 -13.23
CA ALA A 117 3.84 -1.93 -12.58
C ALA A 117 4.74 -2.77 -11.66
N SER A 118 4.21 -3.81 -11.01
CA SER A 118 4.94 -4.77 -10.19
C SER A 118 4.47 -6.20 -10.45
N PRO A 119 5.24 -6.98 -11.24
CA PRO A 119 4.99 -8.39 -11.46
C PRO A 119 4.98 -9.24 -10.17
N GLU A 120 5.65 -8.77 -9.12
CA GLU A 120 5.78 -9.46 -7.83
C GLU A 120 4.57 -9.21 -6.91
N ALA A 121 3.82 -8.12 -7.13
CA ALA A 121 2.76 -7.67 -6.24
C ALA A 121 1.81 -8.82 -5.86
N THR A 122 1.66 -9.04 -4.56
CA THR A 122 0.72 -9.99 -3.97
C THR A 122 0.06 -9.29 -2.79
N PRO A 123 -0.90 -8.39 -3.04
CA PRO A 123 -1.44 -7.49 -2.02
C PRO A 123 -2.02 -8.22 -0.81
N ASN A 124 -1.88 -7.62 0.37
CA ASN A 124 -2.44 -8.15 1.62
C ASN A 124 -3.98 -8.30 1.55
N ALA A 125 -4.46 -9.52 1.36
CA ALA A 125 -5.88 -9.79 1.12
C ALA A 125 -6.81 -9.35 2.27
N LEU A 126 -6.34 -9.35 3.51
CA LEU A 126 -7.14 -8.91 4.66
C LEU A 126 -7.36 -7.40 4.62
N MET A 127 -6.29 -6.64 4.36
CA MET A 127 -6.35 -5.20 4.17
C MET A 127 -7.26 -4.82 3.00
N ILE A 128 -7.19 -5.55 1.87
CA ILE A 128 -8.07 -5.35 0.73
C ILE A 128 -9.54 -5.57 1.11
N ALA A 129 -9.86 -6.63 1.85
CA ALA A 129 -11.22 -6.92 2.27
C ALA A 129 -11.79 -5.83 3.21
N LEU A 130 -10.97 -5.32 4.13
CA LEU A 130 -11.36 -4.22 5.03
C LEU A 130 -11.60 -2.92 4.25
N ALA A 131 -10.73 -2.59 3.29
CA ALA A 131 -10.90 -1.42 2.45
C ALA A 131 -12.14 -1.52 1.54
N ASP A 132 -12.40 -2.70 0.96
CA ASP A 132 -13.57 -2.96 0.14
C ASP A 132 -14.87 -2.68 0.90
N GLN A 133 -14.94 -3.15 2.15
CA GLN A 133 -16.06 -2.89 3.04
C GLN A 133 -16.18 -1.40 3.40
N ALA A 134 -15.06 -0.76 3.77
CA ALA A 134 -15.05 0.65 4.17
C ALA A 134 -15.46 1.60 3.04
N LEU A 135 -15.07 1.30 1.80
CA LEU A 135 -15.43 2.05 0.59
C LEU A 135 -16.75 1.58 -0.05
N ALA A 136 -17.46 0.64 0.59
CA ALA A 136 -18.71 0.05 0.10
C ALA A 136 -18.62 -0.48 -1.35
N ARG A 137 -17.51 -1.14 -1.71
CA ARG A 137 -17.26 -1.64 -3.09
C ARG A 137 -17.92 -2.98 -3.42
N GLY A 138 -18.66 -3.59 -2.49
CA GLY A 138 -19.45 -4.81 -2.75
C GLY A 138 -18.60 -6.00 -3.24
N GLY A 139 -17.38 -6.12 -2.74
CA GLY A 139 -16.40 -7.14 -3.10
C GLY A 139 -15.63 -6.87 -4.40
N ALA A 140 -15.80 -5.71 -5.04
CA ALA A 140 -15.13 -5.42 -6.31
C ALA A 140 -13.60 -5.35 -6.17
N MET A 141 -13.08 -4.75 -5.09
CA MET A 141 -11.64 -4.69 -4.82
C MET A 141 -11.09 -6.08 -4.56
N VAL A 142 -11.80 -6.89 -3.76
CA VAL A 142 -11.40 -8.28 -3.47
C VAL A 142 -11.35 -9.11 -4.76
N ARG A 143 -12.38 -9.02 -5.60
CA ARG A 143 -12.42 -9.75 -6.89
C ARG A 143 -11.31 -9.29 -7.84
N ALA A 144 -11.04 -7.99 -7.90
CA ALA A 144 -9.99 -7.44 -8.76
C ALA A 144 -8.59 -7.95 -8.36
N ILE A 145 -8.25 -7.89 -7.07
CA ILE A 145 -6.98 -8.40 -6.57
C ILE A 145 -6.87 -9.92 -6.72
N ALA A 146 -7.96 -10.67 -6.46
CA ALA A 146 -7.98 -12.10 -6.73
C ALA A 146 -7.76 -12.41 -8.22
N GLY A 147 -8.31 -11.59 -9.12
CA GLY A 147 -8.20 -11.73 -10.57
C GLY A 147 -6.78 -11.57 -11.12
N ILE A 148 -5.93 -10.74 -10.50
CA ILE A 148 -4.51 -10.62 -10.88
C ILE A 148 -3.61 -11.70 -10.26
N GLY A 149 -4.17 -12.56 -9.41
CA GLY A 149 -3.50 -13.72 -8.82
C GLY A 149 -2.28 -13.39 -7.95
N ARG A 150 -1.56 -14.45 -7.57
CA ARG A 150 -0.26 -14.33 -6.90
C ARG A 150 0.78 -13.83 -7.90
N GLY A 151 1.64 -12.90 -7.46
CA GLY A 151 2.76 -12.43 -8.26
C GLY A 151 3.86 -13.47 -8.46
N VAL A 152 4.83 -13.11 -9.29
CA VAL A 152 6.04 -13.93 -9.50
C VAL A 152 6.87 -14.02 -8.22
N ASP A 153 7.64 -15.09 -8.07
CA ASP A 153 8.54 -15.24 -6.92
C ASP A 153 9.65 -14.19 -6.94
N CYS A 154 9.90 -13.58 -5.79
CA CYS A 154 10.94 -12.58 -5.61
C CYS A 154 11.48 -12.61 -4.17
N HIS A 155 12.67 -12.05 -3.96
CA HIS A 155 13.14 -11.72 -2.62
C HIS A 155 12.48 -10.44 -2.11
N GLU A 156 12.44 -9.41 -2.96
CA GLU A 156 11.76 -8.14 -2.76
C GLU A 156 11.10 -7.70 -4.08
N GLY A 157 10.05 -6.88 -3.97
CA GLY A 157 9.31 -6.33 -5.08
C GLY A 157 10.04 -5.16 -5.72
N SER A 158 9.77 -4.94 -7.00
CA SER A 158 10.30 -3.80 -7.73
C SER A 158 9.73 -2.48 -7.21
N VAL A 159 10.52 -1.40 -7.27
CA VAL A 159 9.99 -0.05 -7.04
C VAL A 159 9.15 0.36 -8.24
N PHE A 160 7.96 0.89 -8.00
CA PHE A 160 7.11 1.47 -9.04
C PHE A 160 6.49 2.79 -8.60
N GLU A 161 6.00 3.55 -9.59
CA GLU A 161 5.35 4.83 -9.38
C GLU A 161 3.95 4.84 -9.99
N TRP A 162 3.03 5.51 -9.32
CA TRP A 162 1.69 5.80 -9.82
C TRP A 162 1.37 7.27 -9.65
N THR A 163 0.73 7.84 -10.66
CA THR A 163 0.03 9.12 -10.52
C THR A 163 -1.43 8.81 -10.31
N LEU A 164 -2.01 9.38 -9.25
CA LEU A 164 -3.45 9.44 -9.06
C LEU A 164 -3.93 10.70 -9.78
N ASP A 165 -4.41 10.50 -11.01
CA ASP A 165 -4.99 11.50 -11.92
C ASP A 165 -6.51 11.68 -11.72
#